data_AF-A0AAW2U5H0-F1
#
_entry.id   AF-A0AAW2U5H0-F1
#
_cell.length_a   1.000
_cell.length_b   1.000
_cell.length_c   1.000
_cell.angle_alpha   90.00
_cell.angle_beta   90.00
_cell.angle_gamma   90.00
#
_symmetry.space_group_name_H-M   'P 1'
#
loop_
_entity.id
_entity.type
_entity.pdbx_description
1 polymer ?
#
loop_
_entity_poly.entity_id
_entity_poly.type
_entity_poly.pdbx_seq_one_letter_code
_entity_poly.pdbx_strand_id
1 'polypeptide(L)'
;MQDPGTFSIPCKIGNIGIEKAMCDLGASINVMPLSIYGSLNIGPLKETCVVLQLADRSIVYPEGVLEDVLVQVNELIFPADFYVINMMDNSPNFTSILLGRPFLKTSKTKIDVDAGILSMEFDNEVVQVNIKLSRATARVSAAPPRPRPDHPRD
;
A
#
# COMPACT_ATOMS: atom_id res chain seq x y z
N MET A 1 -3.59 -16.22 -0.24
CA MET A 1 -4.06 -15.70 1.06
C MET A 1 -4.13 -14.19 0.90
N GLN A 2 -5.33 -13.61 0.77
CA GLN A 2 -5.48 -12.15 0.75
C GLN A 2 -5.42 -11.67 2.19
N ASP A 3 -4.57 -10.71 2.48
CA ASP A 3 -4.50 -10.07 3.78
C ASP A 3 -5.83 -9.32 4.03
N PRO A 4 -6.58 -9.67 5.10
CA PRO A 4 -7.81 -8.97 5.45
C PRO A 4 -7.60 -7.49 5.83
N GLY A 5 -6.35 -7.10 6.14
CA GLY A 5 -5.97 -5.77 6.61
C GLY A 5 -5.45 -4.81 5.54
N THR A 6 -5.40 -5.20 4.27
CA THR A 6 -4.86 -4.32 3.23
C THR A 6 -5.88 -3.25 2.82
N PHE A 7 -5.57 -1.99 3.09
CA PHE A 7 -6.31 -0.85 2.56
C PHE A 7 -5.88 -0.60 1.12
N SER A 8 -6.82 -0.66 0.17
CA SER A 8 -6.54 -0.38 -1.24
C SER A 8 -7.54 0.59 -1.83
N ILE A 9 -7.07 1.49 -2.68
CA ILE A 9 -7.91 2.44 -3.41
C ILE A 9 -7.74 2.26 -4.92
N PRO A 10 -8.75 2.52 -5.74
CA PRO A 10 -8.55 2.70 -7.18
C PRO A 10 -7.84 4.03 -7.43
N CYS A 11 -6.93 4.06 -8.39
CA CYS A 11 -6.30 5.28 -8.87
C CYS A 11 -5.99 5.19 -10.35
N LYS A 12 -5.55 6.30 -10.94
CA LYS A 12 -5.11 6.37 -12.33
C LYS A 12 -3.75 7.05 -12.42
N ILE A 13 -2.86 6.51 -13.24
CA ILE A 13 -1.56 7.13 -13.56
C ILE A 13 -1.46 7.21 -15.07
N GLY A 14 -1.30 8.43 -15.60
CA GLY A 14 -1.40 8.67 -17.04
C GLY A 14 -2.73 8.17 -17.60
N ASN A 15 -2.69 7.19 -18.50
CA ASN A 15 -3.88 6.55 -19.08
C ASN A 15 -4.21 5.18 -18.45
N ILE A 16 -3.44 4.74 -17.46
CA ILE A 16 -3.60 3.42 -16.84
C ILE A 16 -4.50 3.54 -15.61
N GLY A 17 -5.63 2.82 -15.64
CA GLY A 17 -6.43 2.58 -14.44
C GLY A 17 -5.80 1.48 -13.59
N ILE A 18 -5.58 1.76 -12.32
CA ILE A 18 -5.09 0.81 -11.32
C ILE A 18 -6.25 0.54 -10.38
N GLU A 19 -6.77 -0.68 -10.42
CA GLU A 19 -7.95 -1.05 -9.61
C GLU A 19 -7.65 -1.07 -8.11
N LYS A 20 -6.41 -1.41 -7.74
CA LYS A 20 -5.98 -1.56 -6.35
C LYS A 20 -4.57 -0.99 -6.19
N ALA A 21 -4.47 0.19 -5.60
CA ALA A 21 -3.24 0.75 -5.06
C ALA A 21 -3.24 0.54 -3.54
N MET A 22 -2.26 -0.18 -3.02
CA MET A 22 -2.17 -0.51 -1.59
C MET A 22 -1.67 0.70 -0.81
N CYS A 23 -2.41 1.14 0.20
CA CYS A 23 -2.00 2.20 1.12
C CYS A 23 -1.33 1.57 2.34
N ASP A 24 -0.04 1.82 2.51
CA ASP A 24 0.76 1.22 3.58
C ASP A 24 1.47 2.29 4.43
N LEU A 25 1.04 2.40 5.70
CA LEU A 25 1.67 3.30 6.68
C LEU A 25 3.04 2.78 7.14
N GLY A 26 3.31 1.48 7.02
CA GLY A 26 4.61 0.85 7.28
C GLY A 26 5.64 1.13 6.20
N ALA A 27 5.22 1.29 4.95
CA ALA A 27 6.10 1.58 3.82
C ALA A 27 6.69 3.00 3.88
N SER A 28 8.02 3.09 3.82
CA SER A 28 8.76 4.36 3.79
C SER A 28 8.82 5.01 2.41
N ILE A 29 8.45 4.28 1.36
CA ILE A 29 8.55 4.69 -0.05
C ILE A 29 7.29 4.27 -0.81
N ASN A 30 7.07 4.87 -1.97
CA ASN A 30 6.11 4.34 -2.94
C ASN A 30 6.84 3.39 -3.90
N VAL A 31 6.15 2.33 -4.32
CA VAL A 31 6.70 1.30 -5.20
C VAL A 31 5.79 1.07 -6.39
N MET A 32 6.39 1.01 -7.57
CA MET A 32 5.71 0.68 -8.81
C MET A 32 6.34 -0.59 -9.41
N PRO A 33 5.53 -1.62 -9.73
CA PRO A 33 6.01 -2.77 -10.48
C PRO A 33 6.50 -2.38 -11.88
N LEU A 34 7.57 -3.02 -12.35
CA LEU A 34 8.13 -2.79 -13.70
C LEU A 34 7.09 -3.03 -14.81
N SER A 35 6.15 -3.96 -14.62
CA SER A 35 5.05 -4.24 -15.55
C SER A 35 4.11 -3.04 -15.75
N ILE A 36 3.80 -2.30 -14.69
CA ILE A 36 2.98 -1.08 -14.76
C ILE A 36 3.80 0.03 -15.42
N TYR A 37 5.06 0.20 -15.02
CA TYR A 37 5.97 1.16 -15.66
C TYR A 37 6.05 0.95 -17.18
N GLY A 38 6.27 -0.30 -17.63
CA GLY A 38 6.34 -0.62 -19.05
C GLY A 38 5.06 -0.32 -19.82
N SER A 39 3.91 -0.33 -19.14
CA SER A 39 2.62 0.03 -19.73
C SER A 39 2.40 1.54 -19.85
N LEU A 40 3.12 2.36 -19.06
CA LEU A 40 2.96 3.83 -19.07
C LEU A 40 3.57 4.47 -20.32
N ASN A 41 4.50 3.78 -20.99
CA ASN A 41 5.23 4.27 -22.16
C ASN A 41 5.83 5.67 -21.95
N ILE A 42 6.41 5.88 -20.76
CA ILE A 42 7.07 7.11 -20.34
C ILE A 42 8.58 6.99 -20.50
N GLY A 43 9.28 8.12 -20.36
CA GLY A 43 10.73 8.22 -20.53
C GLY A 43 11.55 7.31 -19.60
N PRO A 44 12.89 7.33 -19.75
CA PRO A 44 13.78 6.46 -18.99
C PRO A 44 13.67 6.75 -17.48
N LEU A 45 13.86 5.70 -16.68
CA LEU A 45 13.98 5.83 -15.24
C LEU A 45 15.25 6.60 -14.87
N LYS A 46 15.18 7.35 -13.77
CA LYS A 46 16.35 7.96 -13.16
C LYS A 46 17.14 6.90 -12.42
N GLU A 47 18.45 6.85 -12.67
CA GLU A 47 19.34 5.95 -11.94
C GLU A 47 19.29 6.21 -10.43
N THR A 48 19.39 5.14 -9.65
CA THR A 48 19.43 5.22 -8.19
C THR A 48 20.44 4.23 -7.63
N CYS A 49 21.18 4.67 -6.61
CA CYS A 49 22.08 3.80 -5.85
C CYS A 49 21.40 3.23 -4.58
N VAL A 50 20.09 3.46 -4.44
CA VAL A 50 19.33 2.98 -3.28
C VAL A 50 19.10 1.48 -3.39
N VAL A 51 19.30 0.79 -2.27
CA VAL A 51 18.98 -0.63 -2.11
C VAL A 51 17.84 -0.75 -1.13
N LEU A 52 16.82 -1.54 -1.48
CA LEU A 52 15.63 -1.72 -0.65
C LEU A 52 15.76 -3.01 0.17
N GLN A 53 15.53 -2.89 1.48
CA GLN A 53 15.32 -4.05 2.33
C GLN A 53 13.82 -4.19 2.61
N LEU A 54 13.24 -5.30 2.20
CA LEU A 54 11.84 -5.61 2.44
C LEU A 54 11.61 -6.10 3.87
N ALA A 55 10.34 -6.21 4.27
CA ALA A 55 9.97 -6.63 5.61
C ALA A 55 10.40 -8.07 5.95
N ASP A 56 10.50 -8.94 4.93
CA ASP A 56 11.06 -10.29 5.04
C ASP A 56 12.60 -10.31 5.04
N ARG A 57 13.23 -9.14 5.07
CA ARG A 57 14.68 -8.88 5.03
C ARG A 57 15.34 -9.21 3.69
N SER A 58 14.56 -9.56 2.67
CA SER A 58 15.08 -9.70 1.32
C SER A 58 15.56 -8.36 0.79
N ILE A 59 16.56 -8.42 -0.09
CA ILE A 59 17.19 -7.25 -0.69
C ILE A 59 16.72 -7.13 -2.14
N VAL A 60 16.20 -5.97 -2.49
CA VAL A 60 15.73 -5.65 -3.85
C VAL A 60 16.49 -4.43 -4.36
N TYR A 61 16.95 -4.54 -5.60
CA TYR A 61 17.57 -3.46 -6.35
C TYR A 61 16.50 -2.87 -7.28
N PRO A 62 16.11 -1.60 -7.09
CA PRO A 62 15.23 -0.92 -8.03
C PRO A 62 15.89 -0.79 -9.39
N GLU A 63 15.07 -0.86 -10.45
CA GLU A 63 15.47 -0.54 -11.83
C GLU A 63 15.73 0.97 -11.98
N GLY A 64 15.12 1.77 -11.10
CA GLY A 64 15.32 3.21 -11.03
C GLY A 64 14.22 3.92 -10.24
N VAL A 65 14.24 5.24 -10.28
CA VAL A 65 13.23 6.12 -9.70
C VAL A 65 12.46 6.80 -10.82
N LEU A 66 11.14 6.84 -10.65
CA LEU A 66 10.24 7.60 -11.48
C LEU A 66 9.73 8.80 -10.68
N GLU A 67 10.16 10.00 -11.05
CA GLU A 67 9.88 11.25 -10.32
C GLU A 67 8.67 11.98 -10.92
N ASP A 68 8.00 12.80 -10.11
CA ASP A 68 6.93 13.73 -10.52
C ASP A 68 5.73 13.07 -11.22
N VAL A 69 5.37 11.85 -10.79
CA VAL A 69 4.22 11.12 -11.35
C VAL A 69 2.92 11.66 -10.79
N LEU A 70 1.98 11.97 -11.68
CA LEU A 70 0.63 12.37 -11.30
C LEU A 70 -0.25 11.14 -11.06
N VAL A 71 -0.67 10.95 -9.81
CA VAL A 71 -1.60 9.92 -9.38
C VAL A 71 -2.97 10.56 -9.16
N GLN A 72 -3.94 10.18 -9.97
CA GLN A 72 -5.32 10.63 -9.84
C GLN A 72 -6.11 9.66 -8.96
N VAL A 73 -6.77 10.18 -7.93
CA VAL A 73 -7.71 9.47 -7.06
C VAL A 73 -9.04 10.22 -7.09
N ASN A 74 -10.04 9.62 -7.72
CA ASN A 74 -11.28 10.31 -8.10
C ASN A 74 -10.96 11.60 -8.89
N GLU A 75 -11.36 12.76 -8.38
CA GLU A 75 -11.15 14.07 -9.02
C GLU A 75 -9.82 14.72 -8.62
N LEU A 76 -9.14 14.23 -7.57
CA LEU A 76 -7.90 14.84 -7.08
C LEU A 76 -6.68 14.21 -7.72
N ILE A 77 -5.67 15.03 -7.96
CA ILE A 77 -4.40 14.63 -8.58
C ILE A 77 -3.26 14.98 -7.63
N PHE A 78 -2.44 14.00 -7.31
CA PHE A 78 -1.33 14.13 -6.38
C PHE A 78 0.00 13.79 -7.08
N PRO A 79 1.05 14.59 -6.90
CA PRO A 79 2.39 14.24 -7.35
C PRO A 79 2.99 13.17 -6.42
N ALA A 80 3.74 12.24 -7.01
CA ALA A 80 4.39 11.16 -6.29
C ALA A 80 5.64 10.66 -7.03
N ASP A 81 6.66 10.29 -6.26
CA ASP A 81 7.82 9.56 -6.78
C ASP A 81 7.67 8.07 -6.48
N PHE A 82 8.11 7.21 -7.39
CA PHE A 82 8.05 5.77 -7.25
C PHE A 82 9.41 5.12 -7.48
N TYR A 83 9.77 4.18 -6.62
CA TYR A 83 10.83 3.23 -6.93
C TYR A 83 10.26 2.13 -7.81
N VAL A 84 10.84 1.94 -9.00
CA VAL A 84 10.41 0.90 -9.93
C VAL A 84 11.20 -0.37 -9.65
N ILE A 85 10.49 -1.47 -9.41
CA ILE A 85 11.11 -2.76 -9.06
C ILE A 85 10.64 -3.87 -9.99
N ASN A 86 11.55 -4.76 -10.33
CA ASN A 86 11.28 -5.96 -11.11
C ASN A 86 10.96 -7.14 -10.18
N MET A 87 9.69 -7.31 -9.83
CA MET A 87 9.21 -8.47 -9.07
C MET A 87 8.86 -9.59 -10.05
N MET A 88 9.58 -10.71 -9.97
CA MET A 88 9.56 -11.79 -10.96
C MET A 88 8.28 -12.66 -10.97
N ASP A 89 7.27 -12.34 -10.16
CA ASP A 89 6.06 -13.16 -10.02
C ASP A 89 4.85 -12.55 -10.72
N ASN A 90 4.35 -13.27 -11.72
CA ASN A 90 3.09 -13.03 -12.44
C ASN A 90 1.84 -13.29 -11.57
N SER A 91 1.93 -13.09 -10.25
CA SER A 91 0.77 -13.21 -9.37
C SER A 91 -0.17 -12.02 -9.60
N PRO A 92 -1.49 -12.23 -9.65
CA PRO A 92 -2.48 -11.16 -9.88
C PRO A 92 -2.51 -10.09 -8.78
N ASN A 93 -1.74 -10.25 -7.70
CA ASN A 93 -1.56 -9.24 -6.66
C ASN A 93 -0.35 -8.32 -6.90
N PHE A 94 0.55 -8.65 -7.85
CA PHE A 94 1.70 -7.80 -8.20
C PHE A 94 1.37 -6.75 -9.26
N THR A 95 0.09 -6.62 -9.65
CA THR A 95 -0.41 -5.56 -10.52
C THR A 95 -0.88 -4.33 -9.74
N SER A 96 -0.66 -4.29 -8.42
CA SER A 96 -0.92 -3.12 -7.58
C SER A 96 0.35 -2.31 -7.34
N ILE A 97 0.23 -0.99 -7.30
CA ILE A 97 1.27 -0.11 -6.76
C ILE A 97 1.17 -0.06 -5.23
N LEU A 98 2.29 0.25 -4.57
CA LEU A 98 2.34 0.53 -3.14
C LEU A 98 2.45 2.05 -2.93
N LEU A 99 1.50 2.62 -2.20
CA LEU A 99 1.47 4.00 -1.76
C LEU A 99 1.92 4.04 -0.30
N GLY A 100 3.19 4.39 -0.10
CA GLY A 100 3.77 4.48 1.22
C GLY A 100 3.52 5.84 1.88
N ARG A 101 4.16 6.05 3.03
CA ARG A 101 4.08 7.30 3.79
C ARG A 101 4.33 8.58 2.98
N PRO A 102 5.27 8.63 2.00
CA PRO A 102 5.46 9.84 1.20
C PRO A 102 4.18 10.27 0.48
N PHE A 103 3.53 9.35 -0.25
CA PHE A 103 2.26 9.66 -0.92
C PHE A 103 1.16 10.00 0.08
N LEU A 104 0.99 9.17 1.11
CA LEU A 104 -0.06 9.35 2.12
C LEU A 104 0.06 10.69 2.85
N LYS A 105 1.29 11.17 3.06
CA LYS A 105 1.56 12.50 3.60
C LYS A 105 1.19 13.59 2.60
N THR A 106 1.59 13.47 1.34
CA THR A 106 1.28 14.44 0.29
C THR A 106 -0.22 14.62 0.11
N SER A 107 -0.99 13.53 0.13
CA SER A 107 -2.44 13.54 -0.04
C SER A 107 -3.22 13.79 1.25
N LYS A 108 -2.54 14.12 2.36
CA LYS A 108 -3.13 14.33 3.69
C LYS A 108 -4.07 13.20 4.09
N THR A 109 -3.67 11.96 3.82
CA THR A 109 -4.52 10.79 3.99
C THR A 109 -4.95 10.61 5.45
N LYS A 110 -6.24 10.34 5.67
CA LYS A 110 -6.80 9.87 6.94
C LYS A 110 -7.50 8.53 6.71
N ILE A 111 -7.26 7.57 7.60
CA ILE A 111 -7.83 6.23 7.53
C ILE A 111 -8.69 6.03 8.78
N ASP A 112 -10.00 5.94 8.57
CA ASP A 112 -10.95 5.51 9.59
C ASP A 112 -11.18 4.01 9.41
N VAL A 113 -10.58 3.22 10.31
CA VAL A 113 -10.64 1.76 10.27
C VAL A 113 -12.01 1.24 10.71
N ASP A 114 -12.68 1.94 11.63
CA ASP A 114 -13.99 1.54 12.15
C ASP A 114 -15.06 1.77 11.07
N ALA A 115 -15.04 2.95 10.45
CA ALA A 115 -15.94 3.27 9.36
C ALA A 115 -15.57 2.58 8.03
N GLY A 116 -14.33 2.11 7.88
CA GLY A 116 -13.81 1.56 6.64
C GLY A 116 -13.71 2.62 5.53
N ILE A 117 -13.30 3.84 5.90
CA ILE A 117 -13.22 5.00 5.00
C ILE A 117 -11.79 5.52 4.97
N LEU A 118 -11.29 5.77 3.76
CA LEU A 118 -10.06 6.52 3.53
C LEU A 118 -10.42 7.86 2.93
N SER A 119 -9.91 8.96 3.50
CA SER A 119 -10.07 10.30 2.92
C SER A 119 -8.72 10.89 2.52
N MET A 120 -8.71 11.64 1.42
CA MET A 120 -7.55 12.43 0.97
C MET A 120 -7.99 13.89 0.75
N GLU A 121 -7.05 14.82 0.88
CA GLU A 121 -7.33 16.25 0.79
C GLU A 121 -6.27 16.97 -0.05
N PHE A 122 -6.73 17.81 -0.98
CA PHE A 122 -5.91 18.75 -1.75
C PHE A 122 -6.66 20.06 -1.91
N ASP A 123 -6.00 21.20 -1.65
CA ASP A 123 -6.60 22.54 -1.76
C ASP A 123 -7.98 22.72 -1.08
N ASN A 124 -8.16 22.12 0.10
CA ASN A 124 -9.42 22.06 0.86
C ASN A 124 -10.54 21.22 0.23
N GLU A 125 -10.31 20.61 -0.93
CA GLU A 125 -11.19 19.58 -1.47
C GLU A 125 -10.86 18.23 -0.84
N VAL A 126 -11.90 17.48 -0.47
CA VAL A 126 -11.77 16.18 0.20
C VAL A 126 -12.46 15.11 -0.64
N VAL A 127 -11.73 14.03 -0.91
CA VAL A 127 -12.31 12.81 -1.49
C VAL A 127 -12.36 11.72 -0.44
N GLN A 128 -13.44 10.93 -0.45
CA GLN A 128 -13.59 9.75 0.40
C GLN A 128 -13.71 8.51 -0.47
N VAL A 129 -13.03 7.46 -0.05
CA VAL A 129 -13.01 6.15 -0.70
C VAL A 129 -13.41 5.11 0.33
N ASN A 130 -14.44 4.32 0.01
CA ASN A 130 -14.83 3.18 0.82
C ASN A 130 -13.80 2.07 0.64
N ILE A 131 -13.21 1.64 1.74
CA ILE A 131 -12.21 0.58 1.72
C ILE A 131 -12.94 -0.73 1.96
N LYS A 132 -12.95 -1.61 0.95
CA LYS A 132 -13.50 -2.96 1.10
C LYS A 132 -12.60 -3.77 2.03
N LEU A 133 -12.84 -3.71 3.34
CA LEU A 133 -12.33 -4.70 4.28
C LEU A 133 -12.84 -6.06 3.82
N SER A 134 -11.94 -6.90 3.29
CA SER A 134 -12.31 -8.30 3.08
C SER A 134 -12.58 -8.90 4.46
N ARG A 135 -13.82 -9.28 4.74
CA ARG A 135 -14.24 -9.78 6.07
C ARG A 135 -13.41 -11.02 6.43
N ALA A 136 -12.38 -10.85 7.24
CA ALA A 136 -11.94 -11.90 8.15
C ALA A 136 -12.23 -11.42 9.56
N THR A 137 -13.30 -11.94 10.15
CA THR A 137 -13.53 -11.81 11.59
C THR A 137 -12.49 -12.66 12.32
N ALA A 138 -11.36 -12.07 12.71
CA ALA A 138 -10.51 -12.67 13.73
C ALA A 138 -11.16 -12.41 15.09
N ARG A 139 -11.85 -13.43 15.64
CA ARG A 139 -12.24 -13.39 17.06
C ARG A 139 -10.97 -13.65 17.87
N VAL A 140 -10.52 -12.67 18.64
CA VAL A 140 -9.60 -12.94 19.74
C VAL A 140 -10.41 -13.67 20.81
N SER A 141 -10.31 -15.00 20.87
CA SER A 141 -10.79 -15.74 22.03
C SER A 141 -9.82 -15.50 23.18
N ALA A 142 -10.31 -14.97 24.30
CA ALA A 142 -9.55 -14.99 25.54
C ALA A 142 -9.14 -16.44 25.85
N ALA A 143 -7.86 -16.67 26.16
CA ALA A 143 -7.44 -17.98 26.65
C ALA A 143 -8.20 -18.28 27.95
N PRO A 144 -8.71 -19.51 28.15
CA PRO A 144 -9.36 -19.87 29.39
C PRO A 144 -8.40 -19.63 30.57
N PRO A 145 -8.90 -19.18 31.74
CA PRO A 145 -8.06 -18.99 32.91
C PRO A 145 -7.32 -20.28 33.23
N ARG A 146 -6.01 -20.18 33.52
CA ARG A 146 -5.22 -21.35 33.91
C ARG A 146 -5.87 -22.02 35.13
N PRO A 147 -6.00 -23.36 35.15
CA PRO A 147 -6.49 -24.05 36.33
C PRO A 147 -5.60 -23.70 37.52
N ARG A 148 -6.23 -23.48 38.68
CA ARG A 148 -5.49 -23.23 39.92
C ARG A 148 -4.62 -24.46 40.19
N PRO A 149 -3.35 -24.30 40.59
CA PRO A 149 -2.53 -25.42 40.98
C PRO A 149 -3.19 -26.12 42.17
N ASP A 150 -3.45 -27.41 42.02
CA ASP A 150 -3.93 -28.25 43.12
C ASP A 150 -2.93 -28.15 44.27
N HIS A 151 -3.38 -27.58 45.38
CA HIS A 151 -2.62 -27.69 46.63
C HIS A 151 -2.74 -29.15 47.10
N PRO A 152 -1.62 -29.84 47.35
CA PRO A 152 -1.68 -31.11 48.04
C PRO A 152 -2.36 -30.90 49.39
N ARG A 153 -3.32 -31.77 49.71
CA ARG A 153 -3.86 -31.85 51.06
C ARG A 153 -2.81 -32.54 51.93
N ASP A 154 -2.38 -31.84 52.97
CA ASP A 154 -1.54 -32.37 54.06
C ASP A 154 -2.23 -33.54 54.77
#